data_AF-A0A429XZZ4-F1
#
_entry.id   AF-A0A429XZZ4-F1
#
_cell.length_a   1.000
_cell.length_b   1.000
_cell.length_c   1.000
_cell.angle_alpha   90.00
_cell.angle_beta   90.00
_cell.angle_gamma   90.00
#
_symmetry.space_group_name_H-M   'P 1'
#
loop_
_entity.id
_entity.type
_entity.pdbx_description
1 polymer ?
#
loop_
_entity_poly.entity_id
_entity_poly.type
_entity_poly.pdbx_seq_one_letter_code
_entity_poly.pdbx_strand_id
1 'polypeptide(L)' 'EIKKYMTYYNNFRYQWNLKKMTPVQYRNHLLHAA' A
#
# COMPACT_ATOMS: atom_id res chain seq x y z
N GLU A 1 12.91 14.75 -4.77
CA GLU A 1 12.80 13.30 -4.47
C GLU A 1 11.45 12.81 -3.94
N ILE A 2 10.62 13.65 -3.31
CA ILE A 2 9.43 13.21 -2.55
C ILE A 2 8.43 12.39 -3.38
N LYS A 3 8.14 12.78 -4.63
CA LYS A 3 7.22 12.01 -5.49
C LYS A 3 7.66 10.56 -5.70
N LYS A 4 8.96 10.33 -5.92
CA LYS A 4 9.51 8.98 -6.09
C LYS A 4 9.35 8.16 -4.80
N TYR A 5 9.60 8.79 -3.65
CA TYR A 5 9.37 8.16 -2.34
C TYR A 5 7.89 7.82 -2.12
N MET A 6 6.97 8.73 -2.46
CA MET A 6 5.52 8.48 -2.33
C MET A 6 5.07 7.32 -3.22
N THR A 7 5.53 7.27 -4.47
CA THR A 7 5.25 6.14 -5.37
C THR A 7 5.80 4.84 -4.82
N TYR A 8 7.05 4.86 -4.33
CA TYR A 8 7.68 3.69 -3.72
C TYR A 8 6.89 3.20 -2.49
N TYR A 9 6.57 4.10 -1.57
CA TYR A 9 5.83 3.79 -0.34
C TYR A 9 4.46 3.19 -0.62
N ASN A 10 3.70 3.81 -1.54
CA ASN A 10 2.32 3.40 -1.82
C ASN A 10 2.20 2.09 -2.59
N ASN A 11 3.18 1.77 -3.45
CA ASN A 11 3.05 0.66 -4.40
C ASN A 11 3.97 -0.52 -4.10
N PHE A 12 5.10 -0.29 -3.43
CA PHE A 12 6.16 -1.32 -3.32
C PHE A 12 6.55 -1.62 -1.88
N ARG A 13 6.28 -0.72 -0.91
CA ARG A 13 6.66 -0.95 0.48
C ARG A 13 5.57 -1.66 1.27
N TYR A 14 5.74 -2.97 1.44
CA TYR A 14 4.89 -3.80 2.28
C TYR A 14 4.97 -3.40 3.76
N GLN A 15 3.81 -3.26 4.40
CA GLN A 15 3.69 -2.86 5.81
C GLN A 15 3.26 -4.06 6.66
N TRP A 16 3.99 -4.33 7.74
CA TRP A 16 3.69 -5.41 8.68
C TRP A 16 2.28 -5.28 9.28
N ASN A 17 1.89 -4.06 9.64
CA ASN A 17 0.58 -3.76 10.21
C ASN A 17 -0.58 -3.86 9.21
N LEU A 18 -0.29 -3.89 7.90
CA LEU A 18 -1.29 -4.06 6.83
C LEU A 18 -1.32 -5.49 6.30
N LYS A 19 -1.13 -6.48 7.18
CA LYS A 19 -1.07 -7.91 6.79
C LYS A 19 -0.03 -8.19 5.69
N LYS A 20 1.10 -7.46 5.70
CA LYS A 20 2.12 -7.50 4.64
C LYS A 20 1.55 -7.14 3.25
N MET A 21 0.72 -6.10 3.17
CA MET A 21 0.26 -5.50 1.91
C MET A 21 0.83 -4.09 1.74
N THR A 22 0.88 -3.62 0.48
CA THR A 22 1.15 -2.20 0.19
C THR A 22 -0.10 -1.36 0.42
N PRO A 23 0.02 -0.04 0.65
CA PRO A 23 -1.14 0.83 0.83
C PRO A 23 -2.21 0.69 -0.26
N VAL A 24 -1.80 0.58 -1.53
CA VAL A 24 -2.74 0.39 -2.66
C VAL A 24 -3.41 -0.99 -2.61
N GLN A 25 -2.65 -2.06 -2.33
CA GLN A 25 -3.21 -3.40 -2.21
C GLN A 25 -4.21 -3.50 -1.05
N TYR A 26 -3.88 -2.89 0.09
CA TYR A 26 -4.76 -2.89 1.26
C TYR A 26 -6.07 -2.13 0.98
N ARG A 27 -5.99 -0.97 0.31
CA ARG A 27 -7.17 -0.24 -0.14
C ARG A 27 -8.06 -1.11 -1.04
N ASN A 28 -7.48 -1.78 -2.03
CA ASN A 28 -8.23 -2.65 -2.92
C ASN A 28 -8.84 -3.84 -2.17
N HIS A 29 -8.10 -4.44 -1.23
CA HIS A 29 -8.62 -5.52 -0.40
C HIS A 29 -9.86 -5.08 0.39
N LEU A 30 -9.83 -3.89 1.01
CA LEU A 30 -10.98 -3.34 1.72
C LEU A 30 -12.18 -3.05 0.80
N LEU A 31 -11.93 -2.58 -0.43
CA LEU A 31 -12.99 -2.34 -1.42
C LEU A 31 -13.66 -3.62 -1.93
N HIS A 32 -12.93 -4.74 -1.98
CA HIS A 32 -13.50 -6.05 -2.35
C HIS A 32 -14.13 -6.80 -1.16
N ALA A 33 -13.77 -6.42 0.07
CA ALA A 33 -14.32 -6.99 1.30
C ALA A 33 -15.61 -6.29 1.75
N ALA A 34 -15.88 -5.09 1.24
CA ALA A 34 -17.13 -4.35 1.40
C ALA A 34 -18.20 -4.88 0.44
#